data_AF-A0AAU8YBX0-F1
#
_entry.id   AF-A0AAU8YBX0-F1
#
_cell.length_a   1.000
_cell.length_b   1.000
_cell.length_c   1.000
_cell.angle_alpha   90.00
_cell.angle_beta   90.00
_cell.angle_gamma   90.00
#
_symmetry.space_group_name_H-M   'P 1'
#
loop_
_entity.id
_entity.type
_entity.pdbx_description
1 polymer ?
#
loop_
_entity_poly.entity_id
_entity_poly.type
_entity_poly.pdbx_seq_one_letter_code
_entity_poly.pdbx_strand_id
1 'polypeptide(L)'
;MGALRAAQFEYDNRMPPAVSEVADAESTWIDDGIAELMARRDVVFQRRMRPQQGVTYERFTQAVDEFVMGQLALNGISNSVLGRLVLAARCKVASDAAAAAEEILSVANPESALEEIARQLLTPFAKEGVLAQAEEAQ
;
A
#
# COMPACT_ATOMS: atom_id res chain seq x y z
N MET A 1 -33.77 -40.43 -11.16
CA MET A 1 -32.49 -39.71 -11.29
C MET A 1 -31.56 -40.19 -10.18
N GLY A 2 -30.42 -40.80 -10.52
CA GLY A 2 -29.50 -41.35 -9.50
C GLY A 2 -28.73 -40.25 -8.77
N ALA A 3 -28.42 -40.46 -7.48
CA ALA A 3 -27.78 -39.47 -6.61
C ALA A 3 -26.49 -38.85 -7.19
N LEU A 4 -25.71 -39.65 -7.92
CA LEU A 4 -24.51 -39.19 -8.64
C LEU A 4 -24.80 -38.14 -9.72
N ARG A 5 -25.89 -38.31 -10.49
CA ARG A 5 -26.29 -37.34 -11.52
C ARG A 5 -26.83 -36.05 -10.92
N ALA A 6 -27.47 -36.12 -9.75
CA ALA A 6 -27.95 -34.94 -9.04
C ALA A 6 -26.78 -34.10 -8.48
N ALA A 7 -25.80 -34.75 -7.84
CA ALA A 7 -24.61 -34.08 -7.33
C ALA A 7 -23.76 -33.43 -8.44
N GLN A 8 -23.64 -34.10 -9.59
CA GLN A 8 -22.95 -33.54 -10.77
C GLN A 8 -23.67 -32.29 -11.29
N PHE A 9 -24.99 -32.36 -11.43
CA PHE A 9 -25.80 -31.23 -11.89
C PHE A 9 -25.73 -30.04 -10.91
N GLU A 10 -25.71 -30.28 -9.60
CA GLU A 10 -25.55 -29.22 -8.61
C GLU A 10 -24.17 -28.58 -8.65
N TYR A 11 -23.11 -29.35 -8.88
CA TYR A 11 -21.75 -28.83 -8.99
C TYR A 11 -21.56 -28.01 -10.27
N ASP A 12 -22.06 -28.51 -11.41
CA ASP A 12 -21.95 -27.85 -12.71
C ASP A 12 -22.76 -26.54 -12.78
N ASN A 13 -23.86 -26.44 -12.01
CA ASN A 13 -24.69 -25.23 -11.92
C ASN A 13 -24.37 -24.36 -10.70
N ARG A 14 -23.34 -24.70 -9.90
CA ARG A 14 -22.93 -23.87 -8.78
C ARG A 14 -22.26 -22.63 -9.36
N MET A 15 -22.99 -21.52 -9.37
CA MET A 15 -22.41 -20.21 -9.67
C MET A 15 -21.22 -19.95 -8.74
N PRO A 16 -20.14 -19.32 -9.24
CA PRO A 16 -19.09 -18.82 -8.38
C PRO A 16 -19.71 -17.99 -7.25
N PRO A 17 -19.20 -18.06 -6.02
CA PRO A 17 -19.67 -17.17 -4.96
C PRO A 17 -19.59 -15.74 -5.48
N ALA A 18 -20.65 -14.97 -5.29
CA ALA A 18 -20.65 -13.57 -5.68
C ALA A 18 -19.46 -12.89 -5.01
N VAL A 19 -18.55 -12.33 -5.82
CA VAL A 19 -17.49 -11.46 -5.32
C VAL A 19 -18.21 -10.29 -4.66
N SER A 20 -18.03 -10.12 -3.36
CA SER A 20 -18.80 -9.16 -2.58
C SER A 20 -18.39 -7.75 -3.03
N GLU A 21 -19.29 -6.98 -3.63
CA GLU A 21 -19.05 -5.61 -4.13
C GLU A 21 -18.40 -4.68 -3.08
N VAL A 22 -18.62 -4.97 -1.79
CA VAL A 22 -18.01 -4.25 -0.66
C VAL A 22 -16.50 -4.50 -0.54
N ALA A 23 -16.05 -5.73 -0.80
CA ALA A 23 -14.63 -6.06 -0.79
C ALA A 23 -13.89 -5.37 -1.93
N ASP A 24 -14.55 -5.20 -3.08
CA ASP A 24 -14.00 -4.51 -4.25
C ASP A 24 -13.92 -2.99 -4.04
N ALA A 25 -14.88 -2.40 -3.32
CA ALA A 25 -14.84 -0.97 -2.97
C ALA A 25 -13.71 -0.64 -1.99
N GLU A 26 -13.50 -1.48 -0.97
CA GLU A 26 -12.39 -1.30 -0.02
C GLU A 26 -11.02 -1.48 -0.70
N SER A 27 -10.87 -2.46 -1.60
CA SER A 27 -9.61 -2.64 -2.34
C SER A 27 -9.32 -1.46 -3.27
N THR A 28 -10.33 -0.98 -3.99
CA THR A 28 -10.20 0.18 -4.88
C THR A 28 -9.80 1.43 -4.11
N TRP A 29 -10.43 1.67 -2.94
CA TRP A 29 -10.07 2.79 -2.07
C TRP A 29 -8.61 2.72 -1.62
N ILE A 30 -8.13 1.53 -1.26
CA ILE A 30 -6.73 1.32 -0.88
C ILE A 30 -5.81 1.59 -2.07
N ASP A 31 -6.11 1.05 -3.25
CA ASP A 31 -5.25 1.20 -4.43
C ASP A 31 -5.15 2.68 -4.86
N ASP A 32 -6.25 3.41 -4.83
CA ASP A 32 -6.26 4.86 -5.04
C ASP A 32 -5.42 5.59 -3.97
N GLY A 33 -5.59 5.22 -2.70
CA GLY A 33 -4.80 5.78 -1.60
C GLY A 33 -3.30 5.51 -1.73
N ILE A 34 -2.89 4.33 -2.21
CA ILE A 34 -1.49 4.00 -2.49
C ILE A 34 -0.94 4.95 -3.56
N ALA A 35 -1.68 5.15 -4.65
CA ALA A 35 -1.26 6.07 -5.71
C ALA A 35 -1.07 7.51 -5.21
N GLU A 36 -1.95 7.98 -4.32
CA GLU A 36 -1.85 9.30 -3.69
C GLU A 36 -0.61 9.42 -2.78
N LEU A 37 -0.35 8.44 -1.92
CA LEU A 37 0.83 8.42 -1.03
C LEU A 37 2.14 8.35 -1.82
N MET A 38 2.20 7.50 -2.86
CA MET A 38 3.36 7.39 -3.75
C MET A 38 3.61 8.69 -4.52
N ALA A 39 2.54 9.45 -4.82
CA ALA A 39 2.62 10.79 -5.40
C ALA A 39 2.88 11.90 -4.38
N ARG A 40 3.23 11.55 -3.14
CA ARG A 40 3.58 12.45 -2.02
C ARG A 40 2.43 13.33 -1.53
N ARG A 41 1.20 12.83 -1.59
CA ARG A 41 -0.02 13.51 -1.10
C ARG A 41 -0.59 12.80 0.12
N ASP A 42 -1.34 13.54 0.94
CA ASP A 42 -2.04 12.99 2.10
C ASP A 42 -3.31 12.28 1.66
N VAL A 43 -3.65 11.15 2.31
CA VAL A 43 -4.91 10.44 2.14
C VAL A 43 -5.74 10.64 3.40
N VAL A 44 -6.59 11.67 3.39
CA VAL A 44 -7.42 12.06 4.53
C VAL A 44 -8.89 12.14 4.13
N PHE A 45 -9.77 11.75 5.05
CA PHE A 45 -11.22 11.78 4.88
C PHE A 45 -11.89 12.21 6.18
N GLN A 46 -13.12 12.71 6.08
CA GLN A 46 -13.89 13.10 7.25
C GLN A 46 -15.30 12.50 7.18
N ARG A 47 -15.65 11.74 8.21
CA ARG A 47 -17.02 11.24 8.38
C ARG A 47 -17.91 12.26 9.07
N ARG A 48 -19.21 12.18 8.83
CA ARG A 48 -20.21 13.07 9.42
C ARG A 48 -20.11 13.07 10.95
N MET A 49 -19.92 14.26 11.54
CA MET A 49 -19.77 14.47 12.99
C MET A 49 -18.58 13.71 13.63
N ARG A 50 -17.58 13.30 12.84
CA ARG A 50 -16.33 12.69 13.30
C ARG A 50 -15.13 13.60 12.97
N PRO A 51 -14.02 13.48 13.72
CA PRO A 51 -12.78 14.16 13.33
C PRO A 51 -12.27 13.60 11.99
N GLN A 52 -11.43 14.39 11.33
CA GLN A 52 -10.70 13.95 10.14
C GLN A 52 -9.76 12.79 10.50
N GLN A 53 -9.71 11.78 9.64
CA GLN A 53 -8.90 10.58 9.80
C GLN A 53 -8.17 10.27 8.49
N GLY A 54 -7.16 9.41 8.56
CA GLY A 54 -6.42 8.96 7.38
C GLY A 54 -4.93 8.85 7.63
N VAL A 55 -4.18 8.78 6.53
CA VAL A 55 -2.73 8.63 6.51
C VAL A 55 -2.12 9.87 5.87
N THR A 56 -1.32 10.60 6.63
CA THR A 56 -0.51 11.70 6.07
C THR A 56 0.74 11.15 5.41
N TYR A 57 1.27 11.90 4.46
CA TYR A 57 2.55 11.60 3.81
C TYR A 57 3.69 11.50 4.83
N GLU A 58 3.68 12.35 5.86
CA GLU A 58 4.66 12.29 6.96
C GLU A 58 4.61 10.95 7.71
N ARG A 59 3.40 10.41 7.93
CA ARG A 59 3.25 9.10 8.57
C ARG A 59 3.74 7.98 7.66
N PHE A 60 3.53 8.12 6.36
CA PHE A 60 4.06 7.18 5.36
C PHE A 60 5.59 7.22 5.32
N THR A 61 6.22 8.40 5.28
CA THR A 61 7.69 8.52 5.30
C THR A 61 8.29 7.95 6.58
N GLN A 62 7.62 8.12 7.73
CA GLN A 62 8.05 7.49 8.97
C GLN A 62 8.05 5.95 8.88
N ALA A 63 7.03 5.34 8.26
CA ALA A 63 6.98 3.89 8.07
C ALA A 63 8.07 3.40 7.09
N VAL A 64 8.37 4.19 6.06
CA VAL A 64 9.49 3.93 5.15
C VAL A 64 10.83 4.02 5.88
N ASP A 65 11.01 5.00 6.76
CA ASP A 65 12.21 5.13 7.59
C ASP A 65 12.38 3.92 8.51
N GLU A 66 11.31 3.47 9.18
CA GLU A 66 11.33 2.25 10.01
C GLU A 66 11.74 1.01 9.20
N PHE A 67 11.19 0.86 8.00
CA PHE A 67 11.58 -0.22 7.08
C PHE A 67 13.06 -0.14 6.68
N VAL A 68 13.52 1.04 6.24
CA VAL A 68 14.91 1.30 5.84
C VAL A 68 15.89 1.03 6.99
N MET A 69 15.58 1.49 8.20
CA MET A 69 16.41 1.24 9.37
C MET A 69 16.50 -0.25 9.70
N GLY A 70 15.41 -1.00 9.49
CA GLY A 70 15.41 -2.46 9.58
C GLY A 70 16.35 -3.12 8.56
N GLN A 71 16.35 -2.64 7.31
CA GLN A 71 17.25 -3.14 6.27
C GLN A 71 18.72 -2.84 6.59
N LEU A 72 19.03 -1.61 7.02
CA LEU A 72 20.38 -1.19 7.38
C LEU A 72 21.00 -2.01 8.52
N ALA A 73 20.17 -2.63 9.37
CA ALA A 73 20.63 -3.54 10.41
C ALA A 73 21.04 -4.92 9.88
N LEU A 74 20.72 -5.26 8.63
CA LEU A 74 21.08 -6.53 8.00
C LEU A 74 22.53 -6.53 7.49
N ASN A 75 23.18 -7.68 7.61
CA ASN A 75 24.52 -7.90 7.05
C ASN A 75 24.44 -7.98 5.52
N GLY A 76 25.05 -7.03 4.81
CA GLY A 76 25.12 -7.04 3.34
C GLY A 76 25.08 -5.66 2.68
N ILE A 77 24.65 -4.65 3.42
CA ILE A 77 24.60 -3.26 2.94
C ILE A 77 25.92 -2.54 3.26
N SER A 78 26.38 -1.69 2.35
CA SER A 78 27.60 -0.91 2.57
C SER A 78 27.44 0.08 3.73
N ASN A 79 28.45 0.12 4.61
CA ASN A 79 28.51 1.08 5.74
C ASN A 79 28.47 2.56 5.30
N SER A 80 28.74 2.85 4.03
CA SER A 80 28.74 4.22 3.48
C SER A 80 27.51 4.57 2.66
N VAL A 81 26.52 3.67 2.55
CA VAL A 81 25.37 3.84 1.63
C VAL A 81 24.56 5.11 1.92
N LEU A 82 24.33 5.43 3.20
CA LEU A 82 23.65 6.66 3.60
C LEU A 82 24.47 7.91 3.22
N GLY A 83 25.79 7.87 3.43
CA GLY A 83 26.68 8.96 3.04
C GLY A 83 26.67 9.18 1.53
N ARG A 84 26.69 8.11 0.74
CA ARG A 84 26.57 8.18 -0.73
C ARG A 84 25.24 8.76 -1.16
N LEU A 85 24.13 8.32 -0.57
CA LEU A 85 22.80 8.86 -0.86
C LEU A 85 22.75 10.38 -0.62
N VAL A 86 23.25 10.85 0.54
CA VAL A 86 23.28 12.27 0.89
C VAL A 86 24.12 13.09 -0.09
N LEU A 87 25.33 12.60 -0.42
CA LEU A 87 26.22 13.28 -1.37
C LEU A 87 25.63 13.31 -2.78
N ALA A 88 25.07 12.20 -3.26
CA ALA A 88 24.44 12.10 -4.57
C ALA A 88 23.24 13.07 -4.70
N ALA A 89 22.37 13.11 -3.69
CA ALA A 89 21.27 14.06 -3.63
C ALA A 89 21.76 15.52 -3.63
N ARG A 90 22.81 15.83 -2.84
CA ARG A 90 23.35 17.19 -2.76
C ARG A 90 24.03 17.65 -4.05
N CYS A 91 24.66 16.72 -4.76
CA CYS A 91 25.28 16.93 -6.07
C CYS A 91 24.27 16.88 -7.23
N LYS A 92 22.98 16.61 -6.96
CA LYS A 92 21.92 16.46 -7.96
C LYS A 92 22.17 15.35 -8.98
N VAL A 93 22.85 14.28 -8.55
CA VAL A 93 23.09 13.08 -9.36
C VAL A 93 22.00 12.06 -9.03
N ALA A 94 20.88 12.15 -9.75
CA ALA A 94 19.70 11.35 -9.46
C ALA A 94 19.92 9.83 -9.63
N SER A 95 20.74 9.42 -10.60
CA SER A 95 21.10 8.01 -10.81
C SER A 95 21.80 7.39 -9.61
N ASP A 96 22.75 8.12 -9.02
CA ASP A 96 23.56 7.64 -7.90
C ASP A 96 22.74 7.62 -6.60
N ALA A 97 21.83 8.59 -6.45
CA ALA A 97 20.87 8.60 -5.35
C ALA A 97 19.89 7.42 -5.46
N ALA A 98 19.40 7.13 -6.66
CA ALA A 98 18.55 5.97 -6.90
C ALA A 98 19.29 4.66 -6.61
N ALA A 99 20.52 4.49 -7.11
CA ALA A 99 21.32 3.29 -6.84
C ALA A 99 21.62 3.09 -5.35
N ALA A 100 21.90 4.17 -4.61
CA ALA A 100 22.08 4.08 -3.17
C ALA A 100 20.77 3.74 -2.43
N ALA A 101 19.63 4.28 -2.86
CA ALA A 101 18.33 3.93 -2.30
C ALA A 101 17.95 2.47 -2.58
N GLU A 102 18.20 1.97 -3.78
CA GLU A 102 17.99 0.55 -4.13
C GLU A 102 18.83 -0.39 -3.27
N GLU A 103 20.11 -0.04 -3.05
CA GLU A 103 20.98 -0.80 -2.16
C GLU A 103 20.48 -0.82 -0.71
N ILE A 104 19.96 0.32 -0.21
CA ILE A 104 19.38 0.40 1.14
C ILE A 104 18.14 -0.47 1.24
N LEU A 105 17.24 -0.41 0.27
CA LEU A 105 15.99 -1.15 0.29
C LEU A 105 16.23 -2.66 0.18
N SER A 106 17.27 -3.08 -0.54
CA SER A 106 17.74 -4.48 -0.60
C SER A 106 16.63 -5.49 -0.95
N VAL A 107 15.69 -5.08 -1.79
CA VAL A 107 14.55 -5.90 -2.25
C VAL A 107 14.52 -5.99 -3.77
N ALA A 108 13.90 -7.05 -4.29
CA ALA A 108 13.82 -7.30 -5.73
C ALA A 108 13.00 -6.23 -6.48
N ASN A 109 11.95 -5.68 -5.84
CA ASN A 109 11.17 -4.57 -6.38
C ASN A 109 10.94 -3.50 -5.29
N PRO A 110 11.72 -2.41 -5.30
CA PRO A 110 11.56 -1.27 -4.40
C PRO A 110 10.15 -0.67 -4.39
N GLU A 111 9.55 -0.50 -5.57
CA GLU A 111 8.26 0.15 -5.73
C GLU A 111 7.16 -0.69 -5.05
N SER A 112 7.13 -2.00 -5.33
CA SER A 112 6.17 -2.90 -4.67
C SER A 112 6.35 -2.97 -3.15
N ALA A 113 7.58 -2.83 -2.63
CA ALA A 113 7.79 -2.79 -1.19
C ALA A 113 7.21 -1.52 -0.56
N LEU A 114 7.36 -0.37 -1.22
CA LEU A 114 6.76 0.89 -0.78
C LEU A 114 5.23 0.87 -0.87
N GLU A 115 4.68 0.31 -1.94
CA GLU A 115 3.23 0.11 -2.11
C GLU A 115 2.66 -0.79 -1.01
N GLU A 116 3.38 -1.84 -0.61
CA GLU A 116 2.96 -2.73 0.48
C GLU A 116 2.97 -2.01 1.83
N ILE A 117 3.97 -1.16 2.12
CA ILE A 117 3.97 -0.31 3.32
C ILE A 117 2.75 0.63 3.30
N ALA A 118 2.48 1.28 2.17
CA ALA A 118 1.30 2.14 2.01
C ALA A 118 0.00 1.36 2.22
N ARG A 119 -0.12 0.16 1.63
CA ARG A 119 -1.26 -0.75 1.79
C ARG A 119 -1.51 -1.08 3.26
N GLN A 120 -0.47 -1.44 4.00
CA GLN A 120 -0.57 -1.76 5.43
C GLN A 120 -1.04 -0.58 6.27
N LEU A 121 -0.61 0.64 5.94
CA LEU A 121 -1.06 1.85 6.63
C LEU A 121 -2.52 2.22 6.31
N LEU A 122 -2.97 1.96 5.08
CA LEU A 122 -4.32 2.32 4.61
C LEU A 122 -5.38 1.28 4.96
N THR A 123 -5.01 0.00 5.06
CA THR A 123 -5.94 -1.11 5.35
C THR A 123 -6.87 -0.87 6.56
N PRO A 124 -6.40 -0.34 7.71
CA PRO A 124 -7.27 -0.07 8.85
C PRO A 124 -8.36 0.98 8.58
N PHE A 125 -8.17 1.83 7.57
CA PHE A 125 -9.07 2.94 7.25
C PHE A 125 -10.02 2.65 6.09
N ALA A 126 -9.77 1.60 5.29
CA ALA A 126 -10.50 1.34 4.05
C ALA A 126 -12.02 1.34 4.21
N LYS A 127 -12.53 0.61 5.22
CA LYS A 127 -13.95 0.56 5.52
C LYS A 127 -14.55 1.94 5.84
N GLU A 128 -13.86 2.73 6.66
CA GLU A 128 -14.35 4.06 7.03
C GLU A 128 -14.22 5.08 5.89
N GLY A 129 -13.18 4.95 5.07
CA GLY A 129 -12.94 5.76 3.89
C GLY A 129 -14.02 5.57 2.82
N VAL A 130 -14.40 4.32 2.53
CA VAL A 130 -15.50 4.00 1.61
C VAL A 130 -16.83 4.57 2.12
N LEU A 131 -17.09 4.45 3.43
CA LEU A 131 -18.29 5.04 4.03
C LEU A 131 -18.29 6.58 3.94
N ALA A 132 -17.14 7.22 4.14
CA ALA A 132 -17.01 8.67 4.00
C ALA A 132 -17.28 9.14 2.56
N GLN A 133 -16.74 8.43 1.56
CA GLN A 133 -17.02 8.71 0.14
C GLN A 133 -18.51 8.57 -0.19
N ALA A 134 -19.18 7.56 0.37
CA ALA A 134 -20.62 7.39 0.20
C ALA A 134 -21.44 8.48 0.90
N GLU A 135 -20.97 8.99 2.06
CA GLU A 135 -21.57 10.11 2.78
C GLU A 135 -21.40 11.44 2.02
N GLU A 136 -20.26 11.67 1.35
CA GLU A 136 -19.98 12.87 0.54
C GLU A 136 -20.73 12.89 -0.80
N ALA A 137 -21.07 11.73 -1.35
CA ALA A 137 -21.80 11.60 -2.61
C ALA A 137 -23.32 11.85 -2.49
N GLN A 138 -23.84 12.07 -1.27
CA GLN A 138 -25.27 12.34 -0.96
C GLN A 138 -25.54 13.82 -0.73
#